data_AF-A0A8T4U947-F1
#
_entry.id   AF-A0A8T4U947-F1
#
_cell.length_a   1.000
_cell.length_b   1.000
_cell.length_c   1.000
_cell.angle_alpha   90.00
_cell.angle_beta   90.00
_cell.angle_gamma   90.00
#
_symmetry.space_group_name_H-M   'P 1'
#
loop_
_entity.id
_entity.type
_entity.pdbx_description
1 polymer ?
#
loop_
_entity_poly.entity_id
_entity_poly.type
_entity_poly.pdbx_seq_one_letter_code
_entity_poly.pdbx_strand_id
1 'polypeptide(L)'
;MGYDNKIFVNKKAQLTAILLIAFVILATASVYFMLRGFRVEKQLESEIEFISSVSGEAKPIALFVGECIKGSSVPALRLLGLQGGSISDAGEKVDSEYGKLTYGFNGKNTLATLEQMRQEIAVYMNSAIENCADFSGFEQQGYKIEKGKVNTFVDLSKDKITFNVEYPLKIAKGSFTQDIKDFRQEVKVGLYDVVGYANAVIEKIVKDPYHIDFTFLATLPYNISVIPLGNNNFAYFIVDERLRLENQAYKFVFAAKHLENKAPRFEINSSYMLVEEHQFFLELDANDPENDELSFKDDTAMFDITTENTGGNYYGVIDVTPEIPGTYDVTITLEDSFGNDFRRKVRFEVKEKAGTQ
;
A
#
# COMPACT_ATOMS: atom_id res chain seq x y z
N MET A 1 -30.19 53.72 -1.39
CA MET A 1 -30.37 53.78 0.08
C MET A 1 -29.14 53.15 0.71
N GLY A 2 -28.17 53.98 1.11
CA GLY A 2 -26.92 53.55 1.73
C GLY A 2 -27.02 53.67 3.25
N TYR A 3 -26.97 52.56 3.95
CA TYR A 3 -26.85 52.54 5.41
C TYR A 3 -25.37 52.60 5.78
N ASP A 4 -24.90 53.81 6.09
CA ASP A 4 -23.59 54.08 6.66
C ASP A 4 -23.63 53.77 8.17
N ASN A 5 -23.44 52.49 8.52
CA ASN A 5 -23.34 52.05 9.92
C ASN A 5 -21.97 52.45 10.49
N LYS A 6 -21.87 53.69 10.96
CA LYS A 6 -20.77 54.14 11.82
C LYS A 6 -20.85 53.44 13.17
N ILE A 7 -20.17 52.30 13.29
CA ILE A 7 -19.93 51.62 14.56
C ILE A 7 -19.07 52.57 15.42
N PHE A 8 -19.70 53.22 16.40
CA PHE A 8 -18.99 53.98 17.43
C PHE A 8 -18.22 53.00 18.32
N VAL A 9 -16.99 52.68 17.91
CA VAL A 9 -16.12 51.86 18.72
C VAL A 9 -15.57 52.72 19.86
N ASN A 10 -16.00 52.40 21.08
CA ASN A 10 -15.52 53.03 22.28
C ASN A 10 -14.04 52.67 22.46
N LYS A 11 -13.13 53.64 22.26
CA LYS A 11 -11.67 53.41 22.22
C LYS A 11 -11.12 52.73 23.48
N LYS A 12 -11.83 52.80 24.61
CA LYS A 12 -11.49 52.11 25.85
C LYS A 12 -11.78 50.60 25.81
N ALA A 13 -12.82 50.17 25.09
CA ALA A 13 -13.17 48.75 24.95
C ALA A 13 -12.21 48.00 24.01
N GLN A 14 -11.65 48.68 23.00
CA GLN A 14 -10.63 48.11 22.11
C GLN A 14 -9.35 47.72 22.86
N LEU A 15 -8.92 48.54 23.82
CA LEU A 15 -7.71 48.27 24.59
C LEU A 15 -7.85 46.98 25.43
N THR A 16 -9.00 46.81 26.09
CA THR A 16 -9.30 45.60 26.86
C THR A 16 -9.35 44.36 25.97
N ALA A 17 -9.97 44.46 24.79
CA ALA A 17 -10.03 43.35 23.83
C ALA A 17 -8.64 42.93 23.32
N ILE A 18 -7.77 43.89 23.00
CA ILE A 18 -6.39 43.61 22.55
C ILE A 18 -5.57 42.93 23.67
N LEU A 19 -5.68 43.42 24.92
CA LEU A 19 -5.00 42.80 26.07
C LEU A 19 -5.46 41.36 26.30
N LEU A 20 -6.76 41.10 26.16
CA LEU A 20 -7.33 39.78 26.35
C LEU A 20 -6.87 38.81 25.26
N ILE A 21 -6.82 39.24 24.00
CA ILE A 21 -6.27 38.44 22.89
C ILE A 21 -4.78 38.15 23.11
N ALA A 22 -3.98 39.16 23.49
CA ALA A 22 -2.55 38.98 23.76
C ALA A 22 -2.32 37.96 24.90
N PHE A 23 -3.11 38.02 25.97
CA PHE A 23 -3.05 37.05 27.06
C PHE A 23 -3.40 35.64 26.59
N VAL A 24 -4.42 35.47 25.75
CA VAL A 24 -4.80 34.17 25.19
C VAL A 24 -3.68 33.59 24.32
N ILE A 25 -3.07 34.40 23.44
CA ILE A 25 -1.94 33.96 22.60
C ILE A 25 -0.74 33.54 23.47
N LEU A 26 -0.46 34.29 24.54
CA LEU A 26 0.65 33.99 25.44
C LEU A 26 0.40 32.71 26.23
N ALA A 27 -0.83 32.52 26.73
CA ALA A 27 -1.23 31.29 27.40
C ALA A 27 -1.18 30.07 26.47
N THR A 28 -1.66 30.18 25.22
CA THR A 28 -1.61 29.07 24.26
C THR A 28 -0.18 28.75 23.84
N ALA A 29 0.68 29.75 23.64
CA ALA A 29 2.10 29.53 23.37
C ALA A 29 2.80 28.85 24.56
N SER A 30 2.57 29.31 25.80
CA SER A 30 3.11 28.68 27.01
C SER A 30 2.69 27.23 27.15
N VAL A 31 1.41 26.91 26.95
CA VAL A 31 0.91 25.53 26.97
C VAL A 31 1.55 24.70 25.86
N TYR A 32 1.67 25.24 24.65
CA TYR A 32 2.34 24.56 23.54
C TYR A 32 3.80 24.23 23.85
N PHE A 33 4.57 25.17 24.40
CA PHE A 33 5.96 24.94 24.80
C PHE A 33 6.07 23.94 25.96
N MET A 34 5.16 24.00 26.94
CA MET A 34 5.13 23.06 28.07
C MET A 34 4.82 21.63 27.59
N LEU A 35 3.83 21.46 26.70
CA LEU A 35 3.51 20.16 26.10
C LEU A 35 4.63 19.62 25.19
N ARG A 36 5.39 20.51 24.54
CA ARG A 36 6.56 20.11 23.75
C ARG A 36 7.72 19.66 24.64
N GLY A 37 7.94 20.32 25.78
CA GLY A 37 8.97 19.96 26.76
C GLY A 37 8.76 18.54 27.32
N PHE A 38 7.54 18.22 27.75
CA PHE A 38 7.22 16.90 28.31
C PHE A 38 7.47 15.71 27.37
N ARG A 39 7.43 15.92 26.04
CA ARG A 39 7.71 14.84 25.07
C ARG A 39 9.19 14.55 24.89
N VAL A 40 10.04 15.56 25.04
CA VAL A 40 11.50 15.39 24.96
C VAL A 40 12.01 14.71 26.23
N GLU A 41 11.44 15.06 27.38
CA GLU A 41 11.83 14.56 28.69
C GLU A 41 11.72 13.03 28.81
N LYS A 42 10.61 12.43 28.37
CA LYS A 42 10.42 10.96 28.45
C LYS A 42 11.41 10.13 27.62
N GLN A 43 11.85 10.62 26.46
CA GLN A 43 12.83 9.90 25.63
C GLN A 43 14.24 10.06 26.21
N LEU A 44 14.50 11.24 26.78
CA LEU A 44 15.75 11.53 27.48
C LEU A 44 15.86 10.74 28.79
N GLU A 45 14.76 10.55 29.53
CA GLU A 45 14.73 9.82 30.81
C GLU A 45 15.27 8.39 30.68
N SER A 46 14.85 7.63 29.66
CA SER A 46 15.36 6.25 29.49
C SER A 46 16.83 6.21 29.06
N GLU A 47 17.28 7.17 28.24
CA GLU A 47 18.70 7.30 27.88
C GLU A 47 19.54 7.74 29.09
N ILE A 48 19.02 8.67 29.91
CA ILE A 48 19.67 9.18 31.11
C ILE A 48 19.79 8.10 32.18
N GLU A 49 18.75 7.29 32.40
CA GLU A 49 18.79 6.20 33.38
C GLU A 49 19.89 5.19 33.00
N PHE A 50 19.93 4.77 31.74
CA PHE A 50 21.01 3.90 31.24
C PHE A 50 22.39 4.56 31.38
N ILE A 51 22.56 5.80 30.91
CA ILE A 51 23.83 6.53 30.97
C ILE A 51 24.29 6.76 32.42
N SER A 52 23.36 6.95 33.35
CA SER A 52 23.68 7.14 34.77
C SER A 52 24.16 5.86 35.45
N SER A 53 23.76 4.69 34.94
CA SER A 53 24.27 3.39 35.38
C SER A 53 25.67 3.07 34.84
N VAL A 54 26.09 3.75 33.77
CA VAL A 54 27.40 3.57 33.14
C VAL A 54 28.41 4.51 33.80
N SER A 55 29.59 3.99 34.17
CA SER A 55 30.64 4.84 34.75
C SER A 55 31.10 5.89 33.73
N GLY A 56 31.62 7.01 34.22
CA GLY A 56 32.10 8.09 33.35
C GLY A 56 33.14 7.64 32.31
N GLU A 57 33.93 6.59 32.60
CA GLU A 57 34.99 6.10 31.71
C GLU A 57 34.47 5.21 30.58
N ALA A 58 33.33 4.53 30.76
CA ALA A 58 32.70 3.69 29.73
C ALA A 58 31.61 4.43 28.94
N LYS A 59 31.17 5.60 29.41
CA LYS A 59 30.13 6.41 28.76
C LYS A 59 30.41 6.74 27.28
N PRO A 60 31.64 7.10 26.85
CA PRO A 60 31.91 7.35 25.43
C PRO A 60 31.70 6.13 24.54
N ILE A 61 32.02 4.92 25.04
CA ILE A 61 31.85 3.66 24.32
C ILE A 61 30.36 3.31 24.22
N ALA A 62 29.60 3.48 25.32
CA ALA A 62 28.16 3.26 25.31
C ALA A 62 27.43 4.20 24.34
N LEU A 63 27.82 5.49 24.30
CA LEU A 63 27.28 6.46 23.34
C LEU A 63 27.63 6.10 21.89
N PHE A 64 28.85 5.63 21.63
CA PHE A 64 29.26 5.17 20.31
C PHE A 64 28.41 3.99 19.82
N VAL A 65 28.17 3.00 20.68
CA VAL A 65 27.30 1.85 20.36
C VAL A 65 25.85 2.32 20.12
N GLY A 66 25.34 3.23 20.95
CA GLY A 66 24.01 3.82 20.77
C GLY A 66 23.84 4.51 19.41
N GLU A 67 24.81 5.35 19.01
CA GLU A 67 24.79 6.00 17.70
C GLU A 67 24.95 5.01 16.54
N CYS A 68 25.71 3.92 16.71
CA CYS A 68 25.69 2.83 15.73
C CYS A 68 24.29 2.20 15.59
N ILE A 69 23.64 1.81 16.69
CA ILE A 69 22.34 1.14 16.66
C ILE A 69 21.33 2.04 15.96
N LYS A 70 21.34 3.33 16.32
CA LYS A 70 20.54 4.36 15.65
C LYS A 70 20.86 4.48 14.16
N GLY A 71 22.13 4.57 13.79
CA GLY A 71 22.58 4.65 12.40
C GLY A 71 22.25 3.39 11.57
N SER A 72 22.13 2.23 12.20
CA SER A 72 21.76 0.96 11.55
C SER A 72 20.25 0.77 11.44
N SER A 73 19.49 1.31 12.39
CA SER A 73 18.03 1.13 12.48
C SER A 73 17.28 1.76 11.30
N VAL A 74 17.67 2.96 10.87
CA VAL A 74 16.99 3.66 9.76
C VAL A 74 17.17 2.93 8.42
N PRO A 75 18.39 2.54 8.01
CA PRO A 75 18.60 1.69 6.84
C PRO A 75 17.83 0.38 6.88
N ALA A 76 17.78 -0.31 8.04
CA ALA A 76 17.03 -1.55 8.20
C ALA A 76 15.55 -1.38 7.85
N LEU A 77 14.92 -0.34 8.42
CA LEU A 77 13.51 -0.05 8.22
C LEU A 77 13.21 0.42 6.79
N ARG A 78 14.09 1.23 6.21
CA ARG A 78 13.97 1.69 4.82
C ARG A 78 14.08 0.50 3.86
N LEU A 79 15.05 -0.38 4.05
CA LEU A 79 15.24 -1.57 3.23
C LEU A 79 14.05 -2.52 3.33
N LEU A 80 13.58 -2.81 4.56
CA LEU A 80 12.38 -3.61 4.79
C LEU A 80 11.16 -3.03 4.05
N GLY A 81 10.94 -1.72 4.17
CA GLY A 81 9.82 -1.04 3.52
C GLY A 81 9.89 -1.11 2.00
N LEU A 82 11.07 -0.84 1.42
CA LEU A 82 11.27 -0.88 -0.03
C LEU A 82 11.18 -2.30 -0.63
N GLN A 83 11.34 -3.34 0.18
CA GLN A 83 11.31 -4.74 -0.26
C GLN A 83 10.07 -5.50 0.21
N GLY A 84 9.00 -4.79 0.59
CA GLY A 84 7.69 -5.40 0.86
C GLY A 84 7.63 -6.22 2.14
N GLY A 85 8.46 -5.89 3.13
CA GLY A 85 8.45 -6.57 4.42
C GLY A 85 9.44 -7.73 4.57
N SER A 86 10.30 -7.97 3.59
CA SER A 86 11.36 -8.99 3.64
C SER A 86 12.69 -8.37 3.23
N ILE A 87 13.73 -8.49 4.07
CA ILE A 87 15.08 -7.99 3.75
C ILE A 87 15.90 -9.09 3.07
N SER A 88 15.73 -10.33 3.52
CA SER A 88 16.41 -11.50 2.98
C SER A 88 15.94 -11.87 1.58
N ASP A 89 16.67 -12.77 0.92
CA ASP A 89 16.27 -13.35 -0.37
C ASP A 89 15.20 -14.45 -0.26
N ALA A 90 14.49 -14.52 0.88
CA ALA A 90 13.35 -15.40 1.02
C ALA A 90 12.14 -14.91 0.22
N GLY A 91 11.42 -15.85 -0.37
CA GLY A 91 10.18 -15.61 -1.11
C GLY A 91 10.39 -15.31 -2.59
N GLU A 92 9.27 -15.25 -3.31
CA GLU A 92 9.27 -14.89 -4.72
C GLU A 92 9.39 -13.37 -4.86
N LYS A 93 10.21 -12.95 -5.81
CA LYS A 93 10.49 -11.53 -6.09
C LYS A 93 10.29 -11.22 -7.57
N VAL A 94 10.01 -9.97 -7.87
CA VAL A 94 9.97 -9.43 -9.23
C VAL A 94 11.00 -8.32 -9.37
N ASP A 95 11.71 -8.30 -10.49
CA ASP A 95 12.64 -7.23 -10.82
C ASP A 95 11.85 -5.96 -11.20
N SER A 96 12.31 -4.82 -10.71
CA SER A 96 11.77 -3.50 -11.04
C SER A 96 12.90 -2.49 -11.20
N GLU A 97 12.59 -1.30 -11.71
CA GLU A 97 13.54 -0.17 -11.74
C GLU A 97 14.00 0.28 -10.35
N TYR A 98 13.27 -0.11 -9.30
CA TYR A 98 13.58 0.20 -7.90
C TYR A 98 14.33 -0.95 -7.17
N GLY A 99 14.69 -2.01 -7.90
CA GLY A 99 15.28 -3.22 -7.36
C GLY A 99 14.30 -4.39 -7.28
N LYS A 100 14.66 -5.42 -6.51
CA LYS A 100 13.83 -6.62 -6.34
C LYS A 100 12.72 -6.37 -5.31
N LEU A 101 11.47 -6.51 -5.75
CA LEU A 101 10.29 -6.37 -4.89
C LEU A 101 9.74 -7.74 -4.51
N THR A 102 9.46 -7.94 -3.23
CA THR A 102 8.77 -9.14 -2.76
C THR A 102 7.28 -9.07 -3.09
N TYR A 103 6.69 -10.19 -3.51
CA TYR A 103 5.24 -10.26 -3.72
C TYR A 103 4.48 -10.19 -2.40
N GLY A 104 3.54 -9.25 -2.29
CA GLY A 104 2.44 -9.29 -1.34
C GLY A 104 1.28 -10.17 -1.82
N PHE A 105 1.11 -10.30 -3.14
CA PHE A 105 0.13 -11.19 -3.74
C PHE A 105 0.68 -11.88 -5.00
N ASN A 106 0.62 -13.21 -5.03
CA ASN A 106 0.88 -14.01 -6.23
C ASN A 106 -0.06 -15.23 -6.25
N GLY A 107 -1.31 -15.02 -6.69
CA GLY A 107 -2.40 -16.01 -6.62
C GLY A 107 -2.90 -16.31 -5.19
N LYS A 108 -2.18 -15.87 -4.17
CA LYS A 108 -2.53 -15.90 -2.74
C LYS A 108 -1.84 -14.76 -2.02
N ASN A 109 -2.29 -14.44 -0.81
CA ASN A 109 -1.58 -13.51 0.07
C ASN A 109 -0.21 -14.11 0.46
N THR A 110 0.86 -13.42 0.07
CA THR A 110 2.26 -13.75 0.36
C THR A 110 2.97 -12.64 1.14
N LEU A 111 2.25 -11.61 1.57
CA LEU A 111 2.83 -10.51 2.33
C LEU A 111 3.42 -11.01 3.65
N ALA A 112 4.62 -10.53 3.98
CA ALA A 112 5.27 -10.87 5.22
C ALA A 112 4.40 -10.46 6.42
N THR A 113 4.32 -11.35 7.41
CA THR A 113 3.67 -11.05 8.68
C THR A 113 4.53 -10.09 9.50
N LEU A 114 3.91 -9.36 10.45
CA LEU A 114 4.64 -8.50 11.38
C LEU A 114 5.74 -9.25 12.14
N GLU A 115 5.52 -10.54 12.45
CA GLU A 115 6.52 -11.36 13.13
C GLU A 115 7.72 -11.68 12.24
N GLN A 116 7.50 -12.04 10.98
CA GLN A 116 8.58 -12.20 10.01
C GLN A 116 9.36 -10.90 9.82
N MET A 117 8.68 -9.76 9.72
CA MET A 117 9.33 -8.45 9.62
C MET A 117 10.21 -8.14 10.84
N ARG A 118 9.77 -8.46 12.07
CA ARG A 118 10.60 -8.31 13.28
C ARG A 118 11.89 -9.12 13.19
N GLN A 119 11.78 -10.37 12.75
CA GLN A 119 12.90 -11.28 12.62
C GLN A 119 13.89 -10.81 11.55
N GLU A 120 13.39 -10.39 10.38
CA GLU A 120 14.20 -9.83 9.29
C GLU A 120 14.96 -8.57 9.73
N ILE A 121 14.28 -7.63 10.42
CA ILE A 121 14.95 -6.45 11.00
C ILE A 121 16.01 -6.89 12.02
N ALA A 122 15.70 -7.82 12.93
CA ALA A 122 16.63 -8.27 13.96
C ALA A 122 17.91 -8.89 13.37
N VAL A 123 17.77 -9.74 12.35
CA VAL A 123 18.90 -10.36 11.65
C VAL A 123 19.76 -9.31 10.97
N TYR A 124 19.14 -8.35 10.26
CA TYR A 124 19.86 -7.24 9.65
C TYR A 124 20.62 -6.42 10.70
N MET A 125 19.96 -6.08 11.81
CA MET A 125 20.54 -5.28 12.89
C MET A 125 21.74 -5.97 13.54
N ASN A 126 21.67 -7.28 13.79
CA ASN A 126 22.79 -8.03 14.36
C ASN A 126 24.05 -7.91 13.48
N SER A 127 23.91 -8.11 12.17
CA SER A 127 25.02 -7.99 11.23
C SER A 127 25.50 -6.54 11.07
N ALA A 128 24.58 -5.57 10.99
CA ALA A 128 24.93 -4.16 10.86
C ALA A 128 25.69 -3.63 12.08
N ILE A 129 25.28 -4.02 13.30
CA ILE A 129 25.93 -3.60 14.54
C ILE A 129 27.31 -4.25 14.68
N GLU A 130 27.48 -5.53 14.33
CA GLU A 130 28.80 -6.16 14.35
C GLU A 130 29.80 -5.44 13.42
N ASN A 131 29.31 -4.94 12.27
CA ASN A 131 30.13 -4.22 11.29
C ASN A 131 30.38 -2.74 11.64
N CYS A 132 29.43 -2.07 12.30
CA CYS A 132 29.58 -0.66 12.67
C CYS A 132 30.54 -0.46 13.87
N ALA A 133 30.64 -1.47 14.75
CA ALA A 133 31.18 -1.32 16.10
C ALA A 133 32.70 -1.52 16.08
N ASP A 134 33.37 -0.66 15.32
CA ASP A 134 34.83 -0.59 15.28
C ASP A 134 35.35 0.19 16.49
N PHE A 135 35.87 -0.54 17.47
CA PHE A 135 36.43 0.03 18.69
C PHE A 135 37.93 0.37 18.59
N SER A 136 38.55 0.24 17.41
CA SER A 136 39.98 0.50 17.21
C SER A 136 40.43 1.88 17.72
N GLY A 137 39.59 2.91 17.55
CA GLY A 137 39.84 4.26 18.06
C GLY A 137 39.87 4.36 19.59
N PHE A 138 39.10 3.53 20.30
CA PHE A 138 39.16 3.44 21.76
C PHE A 138 40.35 2.60 22.22
N GLU A 139 40.68 1.53 21.50
CA GLU A 139 41.84 0.69 21.80
C GLU A 139 43.16 1.48 21.73
N GLN A 140 43.29 2.39 20.76
CA GLN A 140 44.42 3.34 20.66
C GLN A 140 44.52 4.30 21.87
N GLN A 141 43.41 4.55 22.56
CA GLN A 141 43.35 5.36 23.79
C GLN A 141 43.60 4.54 25.06
N GLY A 142 44.02 3.27 24.93
CA GLY A 142 44.37 2.37 26.03
C GLY A 142 43.20 1.57 26.60
N TYR A 143 42.04 1.57 25.95
CA TYR A 143 40.93 0.68 26.32
C TYR A 143 41.22 -0.75 25.83
N LYS A 144 40.76 -1.74 26.59
CA LYS A 144 40.63 -3.14 26.16
C LYS A 144 39.15 -3.48 26.14
N ILE A 145 38.62 -3.89 24.99
CA ILE A 145 37.20 -4.12 24.80
C ILE A 145 37.00 -5.55 24.28
N GLU A 146 36.40 -6.41 25.10
CA GLU A 146 36.00 -7.75 24.68
C GLU A 146 34.55 -7.71 24.19
N LYS A 147 34.33 -8.13 22.94
CA LYS A 147 33.02 -8.13 22.29
C LYS A 147 32.32 -9.49 22.44
N GLY A 148 31.08 -9.47 22.89
CA GLY A 148 30.14 -10.60 22.82
C GLY A 148 29.41 -10.65 21.49
N LYS A 149 28.51 -11.64 21.34
CA LYS A 149 27.62 -11.77 20.19
C LYS A 149 26.48 -10.76 20.29
N VAL A 150 26.12 -10.12 19.17
CA VAL A 150 24.97 -9.20 19.12
C VAL A 150 23.68 -10.01 18.99
N ASN A 151 22.67 -9.64 19.78
CA ASN A 151 21.32 -10.17 19.68
C ASN A 151 20.29 -9.05 19.80
N THR A 152 19.46 -8.88 18.77
CA THR A 152 18.49 -7.78 18.68
C THR A 152 17.07 -8.32 18.79
N PHE A 153 16.26 -7.68 19.62
CA PHE A 153 14.82 -7.88 19.72
C PHE A 153 14.09 -6.62 19.23
N VAL A 154 13.11 -6.81 18.36
CA VAL A 154 12.36 -5.71 17.73
C VAL A 154 10.92 -5.75 18.20
N ASP A 155 10.47 -4.68 18.84
CA ASP A 155 9.06 -4.48 19.18
C ASP A 155 8.41 -3.47 18.23
N LEU A 156 7.26 -3.85 17.67
CA LEU A 156 6.51 -3.04 16.70
C LEU A 156 5.27 -2.48 17.39
N SER A 157 5.25 -1.17 17.58
CA SER A 157 4.10 -0.42 18.05
C SER A 157 3.48 0.39 16.90
N LYS A 158 2.34 1.05 17.15
CA LYS A 158 1.61 1.82 16.12
C LYS A 158 2.43 2.98 15.53
N ASP A 159 3.14 3.71 16.36
CA ASP A 159 3.84 4.96 16.00
C ASP A 159 5.36 4.88 16.11
N LYS A 160 5.89 3.75 16.59
CA LYS A 160 7.32 3.56 16.81
C LYS A 160 7.73 2.09 16.78
N ILE A 161 9.01 1.89 16.57
CA ILE A 161 9.70 0.61 16.67
C ILE A 161 10.76 0.74 17.76
N THR A 162 10.79 -0.23 18.66
CA THR A 162 11.78 -0.31 19.74
C THR A 162 12.76 -1.43 19.45
N PHE A 163 14.04 -1.10 19.41
CA PHE A 163 15.15 -2.02 19.26
C PHE A 163 15.77 -2.23 20.65
N ASN A 164 15.64 -3.44 21.18
CA ASN A 164 16.35 -3.86 22.39
C ASN A 164 17.52 -4.73 21.96
N VAL A 165 18.74 -4.22 22.11
CA VAL A 165 19.97 -4.85 21.64
C VAL A 165 20.75 -5.34 22.84
N GLU A 166 20.97 -6.65 22.90
CA GLU A 166 21.92 -7.28 23.78
C GLU A 166 23.27 -7.36 23.06
N TYR A 167 24.21 -6.50 23.43
CA TYR A 167 25.58 -6.51 22.95
C TYR A 167 26.56 -6.50 24.13
N PRO A 168 26.93 -7.66 24.68
CA PRO A 168 27.81 -7.74 25.84
C PRO A 168 29.22 -7.20 25.50
N LEU A 169 29.65 -6.20 26.23
CA LEU A 169 30.97 -5.56 26.14
C LEU A 169 31.62 -5.58 27.52
N LYS A 170 32.83 -6.14 27.59
CA LYS A 170 33.69 -5.98 28.77
C LYS A 170 34.74 -4.94 28.47
N ILE A 171 34.71 -3.85 29.21
CA ILE A 171 35.55 -2.67 29.00
C ILE A 171 36.56 -2.58 30.14
N ALA A 172 37.84 -2.48 29.82
CA ALA A 172 38.89 -2.26 30.81
C ALA A 172 39.86 -1.14 30.41
N LYS A 173 40.27 -0.30 31.37
CA LYS A 173 41.30 0.74 31.18
C LYS A 173 42.04 1.00 32.50
N GLY A 174 43.31 0.64 32.58
CA GLY A 174 44.06 0.70 33.84
C GLY A 174 43.44 -0.21 34.90
N SER A 175 43.00 0.35 36.03
CA SER A 175 42.28 -0.37 37.09
C SER A 175 40.75 -0.41 36.89
N PHE A 176 40.22 0.33 35.92
CA PHE A 176 38.79 0.36 35.65
C PHE A 176 38.35 -0.85 34.84
N THR A 177 37.24 -1.45 35.25
CA THR A 177 36.55 -2.55 34.55
C THR A 177 35.04 -2.36 34.65
N GLN A 178 34.33 -2.46 33.53
CA GLN A 178 32.87 -2.43 33.51
C GLN A 178 32.31 -3.32 32.41
N ASP A 179 31.24 -4.02 32.74
CA ASP A 179 30.44 -4.78 31.79
C ASP A 179 29.19 -3.96 31.42
N ILE A 180 28.93 -3.84 30.11
CA ILE A 180 27.72 -3.22 29.55
C ILE A 180 27.15 -4.21 28.55
N LYS A 181 25.83 -4.39 28.51
CA LYS A 181 25.23 -5.37 27.60
C LYS A 181 23.93 -4.91 26.96
N ASP A 182 23.11 -4.13 27.66
CA ASP A 182 21.76 -3.81 27.18
C ASP A 182 21.76 -2.41 26.58
N PHE A 183 21.28 -2.30 25.34
CA PHE A 183 21.10 -1.05 24.64
C PHE A 183 19.67 -0.95 24.13
N ARG A 184 19.13 0.27 24.10
CA ARG A 184 17.77 0.51 23.63
C ARG A 184 17.73 1.71 22.70
N GLN A 185 17.06 1.54 21.56
CA GLN A 185 16.81 2.61 20.60
C GLN A 185 15.34 2.60 20.18
N GLU A 186 14.74 3.78 20.05
CA GLU A 186 13.39 3.94 19.51
C GLU A 186 13.44 4.74 18.20
N VAL A 187 12.69 4.30 17.19
CA VAL A 187 12.53 4.98 15.91
C VAL A 187 11.06 5.20 15.63
N LYS A 188 10.66 6.45 15.40
CA LYS A 188 9.26 6.79 15.07
C LYS A 188 8.97 6.46 13.61
N VAL A 189 8.10 5.49 13.37
CA VAL A 189 7.68 5.04 12.04
C VAL A 189 6.33 4.33 12.12
N GLY A 190 5.50 4.50 11.09
CA GLY A 190 4.13 3.96 11.04
C GLY A 190 4.04 2.55 10.45
N LEU A 191 5.08 1.72 10.60
CA LEU A 191 5.15 0.41 9.94
C LEU A 191 3.92 -0.47 10.25
N TYR A 192 3.47 -0.48 11.51
CA TYR A 192 2.32 -1.28 11.93
C TYR A 192 1.06 -0.95 11.13
N ASP A 193 0.72 0.34 11.05
CA ASP A 193 -0.47 0.79 10.32
C ASP A 193 -0.29 0.55 8.82
N VAL A 194 0.86 0.92 8.27
CA VAL A 194 1.16 0.76 6.83
C VAL A 194 1.02 -0.70 6.37
N VAL A 195 1.50 -1.66 7.16
CA VAL A 195 1.33 -3.10 6.89
C VAL A 195 -0.13 -3.52 7.02
N GLY A 196 -0.88 -2.95 7.96
CA GLY A 196 -2.33 -3.15 8.05
C GLY A 196 -3.06 -2.73 6.78
N TYR A 197 -2.73 -1.56 6.21
CA TYR A 197 -3.31 -1.11 4.95
C TYR A 197 -2.83 -1.91 3.74
N ALA A 198 -1.55 -2.34 3.72
CA ALA A 198 -1.06 -3.27 2.70
C ALA A 198 -1.86 -4.58 2.69
N ASN A 199 -2.16 -5.14 3.86
CA ASN A 199 -3.04 -6.31 3.97
C ASN A 199 -4.45 -6.02 3.47
N ALA A 200 -5.03 -4.87 3.81
CA ALA A 200 -6.36 -4.50 3.32
C ALA A 200 -6.41 -4.39 1.78
N VAL A 201 -5.35 -3.88 1.16
CA VAL A 201 -5.19 -3.87 -0.31
C VAL A 201 -5.13 -5.30 -0.84
N ILE A 202 -4.33 -6.18 -0.24
CA ILE A 202 -4.23 -7.58 -0.69
C ILE A 202 -5.54 -8.34 -0.49
N GLU A 203 -6.26 -8.13 0.61
CA GLU A 203 -7.58 -8.71 0.82
C GLU A 203 -8.57 -8.29 -0.27
N LYS A 204 -8.46 -7.05 -0.77
CA LYS A 204 -9.27 -6.57 -1.89
C LYS A 204 -8.86 -7.26 -3.20
N ILE A 205 -7.56 -7.40 -3.47
CA ILE A 205 -7.04 -8.15 -4.63
C ILE A 205 -7.44 -9.63 -4.57
N VAL A 206 -7.44 -10.24 -3.39
CA VAL A 206 -7.86 -11.66 -3.23
C VAL A 206 -9.34 -11.84 -3.58
N LYS A 207 -10.19 -10.86 -3.22
CA LYS A 207 -11.62 -10.89 -3.55
C LYS A 207 -11.88 -10.65 -5.03
N ASP A 208 -11.07 -9.81 -5.65
CA ASP A 208 -11.17 -9.51 -7.06
C ASP A 208 -9.77 -9.36 -7.70
N PRO A 209 -9.21 -10.47 -8.19
CA PRO A 209 -7.82 -10.52 -8.63
C PRO A 209 -7.60 -9.92 -10.02
N TYR A 210 -8.67 -9.58 -10.73
CA TYR A 210 -8.63 -9.13 -12.13
C TYR A 210 -8.52 -7.61 -12.26
N HIS A 211 -8.84 -6.85 -11.21
CA HIS A 211 -8.80 -5.38 -11.28
C HIS A 211 -8.07 -4.73 -10.10
N ILE A 212 -7.72 -3.46 -10.30
CA ILE A 212 -7.18 -2.57 -9.27
C ILE A 212 -8.29 -1.61 -8.88
N ASP A 213 -8.82 -1.74 -7.66
CA ASP A 213 -9.88 -0.85 -7.17
C ASP A 213 -9.32 0.51 -6.72
N PHE A 214 -9.11 1.42 -7.68
CA PHE A 214 -8.62 2.78 -7.39
C PHE A 214 -9.57 3.58 -6.49
N THR A 215 -10.87 3.28 -6.52
CA THR A 215 -11.84 3.93 -5.62
C THR A 215 -11.54 3.52 -4.18
N PHE A 216 -11.37 2.23 -3.91
CA PHE A 216 -10.95 1.73 -2.60
C PHE A 216 -9.61 2.32 -2.17
N LEU A 217 -8.59 2.31 -3.05
CA LEU A 217 -7.28 2.89 -2.73
C LEU A 217 -7.38 4.38 -2.30
N ALA A 218 -8.24 5.16 -2.97
CA ALA A 218 -8.46 6.57 -2.64
C ALA A 218 -9.19 6.81 -1.30
N THR A 219 -9.86 5.79 -0.74
CA THR A 219 -10.49 5.89 0.59
C THR A 219 -9.50 5.68 1.74
N LEU A 220 -8.30 5.14 1.45
CA LEU A 220 -7.30 4.85 2.47
C LEU A 220 -6.58 6.14 2.91
N PRO A 221 -6.14 6.23 4.18
CA PRO A 221 -5.55 7.47 4.73
C PRO A 221 -4.08 7.70 4.32
N TYR A 222 -3.59 6.97 3.33
CA TYR A 222 -2.21 7.06 2.82
C TYR A 222 -2.23 7.38 1.33
N ASN A 223 -1.16 8.01 0.86
CA ASN A 223 -0.95 8.16 -0.58
C ASN A 223 -0.50 6.79 -1.13
N ILE A 224 -1.37 6.16 -1.91
CA ILE A 224 -1.10 4.87 -2.54
C ILE A 224 -1.01 5.06 -4.05
N SER A 225 0.15 4.74 -4.63
CA SER A 225 0.37 4.75 -6.07
C SER A 225 0.66 3.35 -6.59
N VAL A 226 0.17 3.04 -7.78
CA VAL A 226 0.35 1.74 -8.44
C VAL A 226 1.13 1.93 -9.73
N ILE A 227 2.23 1.20 -9.90
CA ILE A 227 3.09 1.27 -11.09
C ILE A 227 3.09 -0.11 -11.78
N PRO A 228 2.77 -0.20 -13.08
CA PRO A 228 2.86 -1.46 -13.81
C PRO A 228 4.32 -1.89 -14.00
N LEU A 229 4.59 -3.17 -13.75
CA LEU A 229 5.90 -3.82 -13.95
C LEU A 229 5.91 -4.77 -15.17
N GLY A 230 4.75 -4.98 -15.81
CA GLY A 230 4.57 -5.91 -16.94
C GLY A 230 4.12 -7.31 -16.50
N ASN A 231 3.59 -8.10 -17.44
CA ASN A 231 3.04 -9.45 -17.18
C ASN A 231 2.04 -9.50 -16.01
N ASN A 232 1.14 -8.50 -15.95
CA ASN A 232 0.17 -8.27 -14.88
C ASN A 232 0.77 -8.11 -13.47
N ASN A 233 2.06 -7.79 -13.38
CA ASN A 233 2.69 -7.39 -12.12
C ASN A 233 2.57 -5.89 -11.93
N PHE A 234 2.25 -5.49 -10.70
CA PHE A 234 2.12 -4.10 -10.29
C PHE A 234 2.87 -3.89 -8.98
N ALA A 235 3.57 -2.77 -8.88
CA ALA A 235 4.16 -2.31 -7.63
C ALA A 235 3.20 -1.33 -6.93
N TYR A 236 2.86 -1.65 -5.69
CA TYR A 236 2.04 -0.80 -4.83
C TYR A 236 2.95 -0.04 -3.87
N PHE A 237 2.88 1.28 -3.88
CA PHE A 237 3.66 2.17 -3.02
C PHE A 237 2.73 2.82 -2.01
N ILE A 238 2.89 2.51 -0.72
CA ILE A 238 2.19 3.15 0.38
C ILE A 238 3.16 4.14 1.04
N VAL A 239 2.83 5.43 1.02
CA VAL A 239 3.69 6.49 1.57
C VAL A 239 3.09 7.07 2.85
N ASP A 240 3.83 6.97 3.97
CA ASP A 240 3.52 7.66 5.21
C ASP A 240 4.31 8.97 5.31
N GLU A 241 3.62 10.09 5.08
CA GLU A 241 4.21 11.43 5.17
C GLU A 241 4.25 11.99 6.59
N ARG A 242 3.50 11.40 7.53
CA ARG A 242 3.35 11.90 8.91
C ARG A 242 4.60 11.63 9.74
N LEU A 243 5.23 10.49 9.50
CA LEU A 243 6.44 10.05 10.18
C LEU A 243 7.59 10.01 9.18
N ARG A 244 8.65 10.77 9.49
CA ARG A 244 9.82 10.91 8.61
C ARG A 244 11.03 10.23 9.22
N LEU A 245 11.66 9.35 8.44
CA LEU A 245 12.98 8.80 8.74
C LEU A 245 14.02 9.70 8.09
N GLU A 246 14.82 10.42 8.88
CA GLU A 246 15.87 11.33 8.38
C GLU A 246 15.36 12.36 7.36
N ASN A 247 14.21 12.98 7.65
CA ASN A 247 13.52 13.94 6.76
C ASN A 247 12.90 13.34 5.49
N GLN A 248 12.93 12.02 5.29
CA GLN A 248 12.26 11.33 4.20
C GLN A 248 10.97 10.65 4.68
N ALA A 249 9.91 10.73 3.88
CA ALA A 249 8.68 9.98 4.14
C ALA A 249 8.97 8.48 4.14
N TYR A 250 8.32 7.73 5.03
CA TYR A 250 8.43 6.28 5.04
C TYR A 250 7.65 5.69 3.85
N LYS A 251 8.26 4.73 3.14
CA LYS A 251 7.66 4.07 2.00
C LYS A 251 7.63 2.57 2.23
N PHE A 252 6.49 1.96 1.95
CA PHE A 252 6.33 0.51 1.92
C PHE A 252 5.89 0.11 0.52
N VAL A 253 6.66 -0.77 -0.12
CA VAL A 253 6.50 -1.13 -1.52
C VAL A 253 6.42 -2.64 -1.64
N PHE A 254 5.37 -3.16 -2.26
CA PHE A 254 5.23 -4.60 -2.52
C PHE A 254 4.72 -4.83 -3.94
N ALA A 255 5.05 -5.99 -4.49
CA ALA A 255 4.53 -6.41 -5.79
C ALA A 255 3.24 -7.21 -5.63
N ALA A 256 2.33 -7.09 -6.60
CA ALA A 256 1.17 -7.96 -6.72
C ALA A 256 1.01 -8.39 -8.18
N LYS A 257 0.78 -9.69 -8.39
CA LYS A 257 0.48 -10.26 -9.70
C LYS A 257 -1.03 -10.47 -9.83
N HIS A 258 -1.67 -9.62 -10.62
CA HIS A 258 -3.09 -9.73 -10.94
C HIS A 258 -3.34 -10.86 -11.94
N LEU A 259 -4.54 -11.44 -11.88
CA LEU A 259 -4.97 -12.41 -12.88
C LEU A 259 -5.45 -11.66 -14.14
N GLU A 260 -5.35 -12.32 -15.29
CA GLU A 260 -5.87 -11.80 -16.56
C GLU A 260 -7.32 -12.24 -16.70
N ASN A 261 -8.23 -11.28 -16.91
CA ASN A 261 -9.61 -11.59 -17.29
C ASN A 261 -9.65 -11.94 -18.77
N LYS A 262 -10.39 -12.97 -19.17
CA LYS A 262 -10.46 -13.36 -20.58
C LYS A 262 -11.77 -12.90 -21.17
N ALA A 263 -11.72 -12.51 -22.44
CA ALA A 263 -12.93 -12.13 -23.16
C ALA A 263 -13.94 -13.30 -23.23
N PRO A 264 -15.24 -12.99 -23.07
CA PRO A 264 -16.31 -13.98 -23.18
C PRO A 264 -16.43 -14.47 -24.62
N ARG A 265 -17.20 -15.54 -24.87
CA ARG A 265 -17.37 -16.11 -26.22
C ARG A 265 -18.79 -16.62 -26.44
N PHE A 266 -19.25 -16.55 -27.69
CA PHE A 266 -20.48 -17.20 -28.14
C PHE A 266 -20.30 -17.79 -29.53
N GLU A 267 -21.16 -18.74 -29.88
CA GLU A 267 -21.22 -19.34 -31.21
C GLU A 267 -22.44 -18.83 -31.97
N ILE A 268 -22.24 -18.48 -33.25
CA ILE A 268 -23.30 -17.99 -34.13
C ILE A 268 -22.94 -18.32 -35.59
N ASN A 269 -23.94 -18.58 -36.42
CA ASN A 269 -23.72 -18.76 -37.85
C ASN A 269 -23.34 -17.43 -38.50
N SER A 270 -22.58 -17.49 -39.60
CA SER A 270 -22.18 -16.29 -40.35
C SER A 270 -23.34 -15.62 -41.09
N SER A 271 -24.45 -16.33 -41.30
CA SER A 271 -25.62 -15.78 -41.97
C SER A 271 -26.93 -16.49 -41.60
N TYR A 272 -28.03 -15.74 -41.64
CA TYR A 272 -29.41 -16.22 -41.47
C TYR A 272 -30.30 -15.68 -42.59
N MET A 273 -31.28 -16.48 -43.00
CA MET A 273 -32.30 -16.10 -43.97
C MET A 273 -33.63 -15.96 -43.24
N LEU A 274 -34.23 -14.77 -43.34
CA LEU A 274 -35.47 -14.40 -42.68
C LEU A 274 -36.54 -14.14 -43.74
N VAL A 275 -37.81 -14.20 -43.33
CA VAL A 275 -38.94 -13.87 -44.19
C VAL A 275 -39.66 -12.68 -43.58
N GLU A 276 -39.96 -11.69 -44.40
CA GLU A 276 -40.76 -10.52 -44.04
C GLU A 276 -42.08 -10.95 -43.37
N GLU A 277 -42.49 -10.22 -42.33
CA GLU A 277 -43.68 -10.49 -41.50
C GLU A 277 -43.71 -11.86 -40.79
N HIS A 278 -42.59 -12.61 -40.77
CA HIS A 278 -42.50 -13.87 -40.01
C HIS A 278 -41.56 -13.72 -38.82
N GLN A 279 -42.03 -14.17 -37.65
CA GLN A 279 -41.21 -14.16 -36.44
C GLN A 279 -39.95 -15.02 -36.63
N PHE A 280 -38.81 -14.45 -36.30
CA PHE A 280 -37.52 -15.10 -36.22
C PHE A 280 -37.07 -15.08 -34.76
N PHE A 281 -36.73 -16.27 -34.25
CA PHE A 281 -36.23 -16.46 -32.90
C PHE A 281 -34.86 -17.14 -32.94
N LEU A 282 -33.88 -16.58 -32.25
CA LEU A 282 -32.55 -17.15 -32.10
C LEU A 282 -32.04 -16.93 -30.67
N GLU A 283 -31.56 -18.01 -30.07
CA GLU A 283 -30.87 -18.01 -28.77
C GLU A 283 -29.36 -18.19 -29.01
N LEU A 284 -28.54 -17.41 -28.29
CA LEU A 284 -27.09 -17.36 -28.40
C LEU A 284 -26.46 -17.80 -27.08
N ASP A 285 -25.91 -19.01 -27.06
CA ASP A 285 -25.17 -19.52 -25.90
C ASP A 285 -23.87 -18.74 -25.70
N ALA A 286 -23.73 -18.10 -24.54
CA ALA A 286 -22.52 -17.41 -24.14
C ALA A 286 -21.77 -18.20 -23.06
N ASN A 287 -20.44 -18.15 -23.11
CA ASN A 287 -19.56 -18.73 -22.12
C ASN A 287 -18.45 -17.74 -21.77
N ASP A 288 -18.18 -17.59 -20.48
CA ASP A 288 -17.12 -16.78 -19.95
C ASP A 288 -16.19 -17.65 -19.06
N PRO A 289 -14.86 -17.63 -19.26
CA PRO A 289 -13.97 -18.51 -18.52
C PRO A 289 -13.92 -18.23 -17.00
N GLU A 290 -14.21 -17.00 -16.62
CA GLU A 290 -14.21 -16.52 -15.23
C GLU A 290 -15.64 -16.46 -14.64
N ASN A 291 -16.66 -16.73 -15.46
CA ASN A 291 -18.09 -16.71 -15.15
C ASN A 291 -18.57 -15.31 -14.71
N ASP A 292 -18.13 -14.30 -15.45
CA ASP A 292 -18.50 -12.90 -15.25
C ASP A 292 -19.95 -12.60 -15.66
N GLU A 293 -20.45 -11.42 -15.26
CA GLU A 293 -21.71 -10.91 -15.80
C GLU A 293 -21.54 -10.49 -17.25
N LEU A 294 -22.41 -11.00 -18.13
CA LEU A 294 -22.32 -10.76 -19.56
C LEU A 294 -23.45 -9.85 -20.07
N SER A 295 -23.18 -9.12 -21.14
CA SER A 295 -24.16 -8.34 -21.87
C SER A 295 -23.97 -8.46 -23.38
N PHE A 296 -25.06 -8.71 -24.09
CA PHE A 296 -25.10 -8.64 -25.55
C PHE A 296 -25.42 -7.22 -26.02
N LYS A 297 -24.78 -6.81 -27.12
CA LYS A 297 -25.00 -5.55 -27.84
C LYS A 297 -24.95 -5.82 -29.34
N ASP A 298 -25.57 -4.95 -30.12
CA ASP A 298 -25.50 -4.99 -31.58
C ASP A 298 -25.34 -3.57 -32.18
N ASP A 299 -25.05 -3.48 -33.47
CA ASP A 299 -24.88 -2.23 -34.21
C ASP A 299 -26.02 -1.95 -35.19
N THR A 300 -27.19 -2.56 -35.00
CA THR A 300 -28.35 -2.41 -35.87
C THR A 300 -29.53 -1.75 -35.17
N ALA A 301 -30.50 -1.29 -35.96
CA ALA A 301 -31.81 -0.86 -35.46
C ALA A 301 -32.90 -1.90 -35.78
N MET A 302 -32.51 -3.03 -36.37
CA MET A 302 -33.44 -4.07 -36.84
C MET A 302 -34.06 -4.85 -35.69
N PHE A 303 -33.31 -5.05 -34.61
CA PHE A 303 -33.71 -5.80 -33.41
C PHE A 303 -32.83 -5.38 -32.24
N ASP A 304 -33.26 -5.69 -31.02
CA ASP A 304 -32.45 -5.65 -29.82
C ASP A 304 -32.11 -7.09 -29.39
N ILE A 305 -30.94 -7.29 -28.76
CA ILE A 305 -30.59 -8.58 -28.15
C ILE A 305 -30.86 -8.51 -26.64
N THR A 306 -31.81 -9.30 -26.16
CA THR A 306 -32.08 -9.41 -24.73
C THR A 306 -31.09 -10.38 -24.10
N THR A 307 -30.42 -9.97 -23.02
CA THR A 307 -29.54 -10.88 -22.27
C THR A 307 -30.33 -11.56 -21.15
N GLU A 308 -30.33 -12.89 -21.13
CA GLU A 308 -30.94 -13.71 -20.08
C GLU A 308 -29.87 -14.46 -19.28
N ASN A 309 -30.11 -14.68 -17.99
CA ASN A 309 -29.25 -15.49 -17.12
C ASN A 309 -30.11 -16.53 -16.38
N THR A 310 -29.87 -17.80 -16.67
CA THR A 310 -30.53 -18.92 -15.99
C THR A 310 -29.50 -19.81 -15.33
N GLY A 311 -29.40 -19.70 -14.00
CA GLY A 311 -28.53 -20.56 -13.20
C GLY A 311 -27.03 -20.34 -13.45
N GLY A 312 -26.62 -19.13 -13.85
CA GLY A 312 -25.23 -18.77 -14.14
C GLY A 312 -24.84 -18.93 -15.61
N ASN A 313 -25.72 -19.51 -16.44
CA ASN A 313 -25.50 -19.54 -17.89
C ASN A 313 -26.18 -18.32 -18.52
N TYR A 314 -25.45 -17.63 -19.40
CA TYR A 314 -25.92 -16.44 -20.09
C TYR A 314 -26.31 -16.78 -21.53
N TYR A 315 -27.42 -16.21 -21.98
CA TYR A 315 -27.94 -16.38 -23.33
C TYR A 315 -28.37 -15.03 -23.92
N GLY A 316 -28.12 -14.83 -25.21
CA GLY A 316 -28.64 -13.70 -25.97
C GLY A 316 -29.87 -14.12 -26.76
N VAL A 317 -30.99 -13.42 -26.61
CA VAL A 317 -32.23 -13.73 -27.32
C VAL A 317 -32.51 -12.64 -28.36
N ILE A 318 -32.58 -13.06 -29.63
CA ILE A 318 -33.06 -12.26 -30.75
C ILE A 318 -34.47 -12.76 -31.09
N ASP A 319 -35.47 -11.92 -30.85
CA ASP A 319 -36.86 -12.16 -31.24
C ASP A 319 -37.36 -10.98 -32.08
N VAL A 320 -37.45 -11.18 -33.39
CA VAL A 320 -37.77 -10.10 -34.33
C VAL A 320 -38.73 -10.58 -35.42
N THR A 321 -39.64 -9.70 -35.83
CA THR A 321 -40.44 -9.87 -37.04
C THR A 321 -40.03 -8.79 -38.04
N PRO A 322 -39.22 -9.11 -39.06
CA PRO A 322 -38.65 -8.08 -39.93
C PRO A 322 -39.71 -7.50 -40.87
N GLU A 323 -39.70 -6.18 -41.03
CA GLU A 323 -40.68 -5.44 -41.85
C GLU A 323 -40.13 -5.00 -43.21
N ILE A 324 -38.80 -5.01 -43.40
CA ILE A 324 -38.16 -4.46 -44.59
C ILE A 324 -37.24 -5.52 -45.21
N PRO A 325 -37.53 -6.02 -46.42
CA PRO A 325 -36.65 -6.90 -47.18
C PRO A 325 -35.28 -6.24 -47.44
N GLY A 326 -34.23 -7.03 -47.41
CA GLY A 326 -32.87 -6.50 -47.60
C GLY A 326 -31.78 -7.41 -47.04
N THR A 327 -30.55 -6.93 -47.14
CA THR A 327 -29.38 -7.58 -46.54
C THR A 327 -28.80 -6.65 -45.49
N TYR A 328 -28.69 -7.18 -44.27
CA TYR A 328 -28.20 -6.45 -43.11
C TYR A 328 -26.97 -7.18 -42.57
N ASP A 329 -25.84 -6.48 -42.55
CA ASP A 329 -24.59 -6.97 -42.00
C ASP A 329 -24.49 -6.40 -40.57
N VAL A 330 -24.74 -7.22 -39.56
CA VAL A 330 -24.84 -6.83 -38.14
C VAL A 330 -23.63 -7.33 -37.36
N THR A 331 -23.02 -6.49 -36.53
CA THR A 331 -21.98 -6.86 -35.58
C THR A 331 -22.60 -7.10 -34.21
N ILE A 332 -22.58 -8.35 -33.76
CA ILE A 332 -23.01 -8.73 -32.42
C ILE A 332 -21.78 -8.74 -31.52
N THR A 333 -21.87 -8.03 -30.39
CA THR A 333 -20.83 -7.89 -29.38
C THR A 333 -21.30 -8.50 -28.07
N LEU A 334 -20.49 -9.38 -27.50
CA LEU A 334 -20.65 -9.91 -26.14
C LEU A 334 -19.57 -9.27 -25.27
N GLU A 335 -19.96 -8.57 -24.21
CA GLU A 335 -19.06 -7.84 -23.30
C GLU A 335 -19.24 -8.37 -21.87
N ASP A 336 -18.12 -8.58 -21.16
CA ASP A 336 -18.11 -8.94 -19.74
C ASP A 336 -18.17 -7.69 -18.84
N SER A 337 -18.34 -7.88 -17.53
CA SER A 337 -18.36 -6.80 -16.54
C SER A 337 -17.02 -6.08 -16.37
N PHE A 338 -15.93 -6.62 -16.91
CA PHE A 338 -14.58 -6.03 -16.92
C PHE A 338 -14.27 -5.25 -18.22
N GLY A 339 -15.22 -5.22 -19.16
CA GLY A 339 -15.11 -4.51 -20.44
C GLY A 339 -14.31 -5.26 -21.51
N ASN A 340 -13.96 -6.53 -21.31
CA ASN A 340 -13.47 -7.35 -22.42
C ASN A 340 -14.64 -7.78 -23.28
N ASP A 341 -14.41 -7.84 -24.59
CA ASP A 341 -15.47 -8.14 -25.54
C ASP A 341 -15.08 -9.17 -26.59
N PHE A 342 -16.12 -9.76 -27.19
CA PHE A 342 -16.01 -10.65 -28.33
C PHE A 342 -17.06 -10.28 -29.36
N ARG A 343 -16.61 -10.09 -30.60
CA ARG A 343 -17.44 -9.56 -31.69
C ARG A 343 -17.56 -10.54 -32.84
N ARG A 344 -18.76 -10.69 -33.39
CA ARG A 344 -19.04 -11.46 -34.60
C ARG A 344 -19.92 -10.67 -35.56
N LYS A 345 -19.48 -10.59 -36.81
CA LYS A 345 -20.27 -10.03 -37.90
C LYS A 345 -21.13 -11.12 -38.53
N VAL A 346 -22.43 -10.89 -38.62
CA VAL A 346 -23.46 -11.84 -39.08
C VAL A 346 -24.32 -11.17 -40.13
N ARG A 347 -24.63 -11.91 -41.20
CA ARG A 347 -25.48 -11.42 -42.29
C ARG A 347 -26.91 -11.92 -42.14
N PHE A 348 -27.86 -11.01 -42.06
CA PHE A 348 -29.29 -11.29 -42.08
C PHE A 348 -29.85 -10.93 -43.47
N GLU A 349 -30.38 -11.91 -44.19
CA GLU A 349 -31.03 -11.72 -45.49
C GLU A 349 -32.54 -11.87 -45.32
N VAL A 350 -33.28 -10.76 -45.37
CA VAL A 350 -34.74 -10.74 -45.26
C VAL A 350 -35.35 -10.81 -46.66
N LYS A 351 -36.10 -11.87 -46.93
CA LYS A 351 -36.81 -12.08 -48.20
C LYS A 351 -38.25 -11.57 -48.12
N GLU A 352 -38.73 -11.01 -49.22
CA GLU A 352 -40.15 -10.68 -49.39
C GLU A 352 -41.04 -11.91 -49.16
N LYS A 353 -42.17 -11.69 -48.50
CA LYS A 353 -43.19 -12.72 -48.34
C LYS A 353 -43.71 -13.12 -49.73
N ALA A 354 -43.65 -14.41 -50.07
CA ALA A 354 -44.16 -14.87 -51.35
C ALA A 354 -45.65 -14.53 -51.44
N GLY A 355 -46.02 -13.66 -52.39
CA GLY A 355 -47.39 -13.22 -52.57
C GLY A 355 -48.30 -14.44 -52.71
N THR A 356 -49.29 -14.57 -51.82
CA THR A 356 -50.40 -15.51 -52.00
C THR A 356 -51.16 -15.07 -53.25
N GLN A 357 -50.83 -15.68 -54.39
CA GLN A 357 -51.58 -15.55 -55.63
C GLN A 357 -52.96 -16.21 -55.51
#